data_AF-A0A329XI44-F1
#
_entry.id   AF-A0A329XI44-F1
#
_cell.length_a   1.000
_cell.length_b   1.000
_cell.length_c   1.000
_cell.angle_alpha   90.00
_cell.angle_beta   90.00
_cell.angle_gamma   90.00
#
_symmetry.space_group_name_H-M   'P 1'
#
loop_
_entity.id
_entity.type
_entity.pdbx_description
1 polymer ?
#
loop_
_entity_poly.entity_id
_entity_poly.type
_entity_poly.pdbx_seq_one_letter_code
_entity_poly.pdbx_strand_id
1 'polypeptide(L)'
;MEHLDEILAVGQGNSLPEGAEVVSVEPAVNFAEAYPGGWGYVIEFTASDQAIRDYTETYTMVSGNLIEKHAEATHVSMTDGLEDIDLSNISNPMSTDFGNATLVLERPLGRGWLVIREGSM
;
A
#
# COMPACT_ATOMS: atom_id res chain seq x y z
N MET A 1 -3.62 -16.22 -6.15
CA MET A 1 -2.62 -15.47 -6.95
C MET A 1 -2.96 -15.38 -8.44
N GLU A 2 -3.87 -16.19 -8.99
CA GLU A 2 -4.15 -16.22 -10.45
C GLU A 2 -4.64 -14.90 -11.07
N HIS A 3 -5.03 -13.91 -10.25
CA HIS A 3 -5.53 -12.60 -10.71
C HIS A 3 -4.67 -11.41 -10.23
N LEU A 4 -3.49 -11.65 -9.66
CA LEU A 4 -2.66 -10.56 -9.13
C LEU A 4 -2.26 -9.55 -10.21
N ASP A 5 -1.82 -10.02 -11.38
CA ASP A 5 -1.40 -9.15 -12.47
C ASP A 5 -2.56 -8.31 -13.01
N GLU A 6 -3.78 -8.88 -13.04
CA GLU A 6 -4.99 -8.16 -13.43
C GLU A 6 -5.34 -7.07 -12.43
N ILE A 7 -5.20 -7.33 -11.12
CA ILE A 7 -5.43 -6.35 -10.06
C ILE A 7 -4.39 -5.23 -10.12
N LEU A 8 -3.10 -5.59 -10.25
CA LEU A 8 -2.01 -4.62 -10.33
C LEU A 8 -2.17 -3.72 -11.55
N ALA A 9 -2.57 -4.26 -12.71
CA ALA A 9 -2.78 -3.50 -13.94
C ALA A 9 -3.83 -2.37 -13.84
N VAL A 10 -4.69 -2.38 -12.81
CA VAL A 10 -5.65 -1.30 -12.56
C VAL A 10 -5.11 -0.25 -11.59
N GLY A 11 -4.07 -0.57 -10.83
CA GLY A 11 -3.41 0.37 -9.90
C GLY A 11 -2.37 1.24 -10.60
N GLN A 12 -2.24 2.51 -10.23
CA GLN A 12 -1.26 3.42 -10.84
C GLN A 12 0.21 2.97 -10.59
N GLY A 13 0.45 2.11 -9.59
CA GLY A 13 1.73 1.45 -9.31
C GLY A 13 2.05 0.22 -10.18
N ASN A 14 1.05 -0.37 -10.84
CA ASN A 14 1.10 -1.50 -11.80
C ASN A 14 1.99 -2.72 -11.44
N SER A 15 2.58 -2.73 -10.26
CA SER A 15 3.65 -3.64 -9.84
C SER A 15 3.86 -3.53 -8.34
N LEU A 16 4.56 -4.52 -7.79
CA LEU A 16 5.09 -4.52 -6.44
C LEU A 16 6.61 -4.21 -6.47
N PRO A 17 7.24 -3.94 -5.32
CA PRO A 17 8.70 -3.84 -5.25
C PRO A 17 9.42 -5.03 -5.90
N GLU A 18 10.61 -4.80 -6.43
CA GLU A 18 11.38 -5.85 -7.10
C GLU A 18 11.65 -7.03 -6.15
N GLY A 19 11.33 -8.24 -6.63
CA GLY A 19 11.48 -9.46 -5.84
C GLY A 19 10.51 -9.59 -4.67
N ALA A 20 9.41 -8.82 -4.65
CA ALA A 20 8.39 -8.94 -3.62
C ALA A 20 7.74 -10.33 -3.63
N GLU A 21 7.52 -10.90 -2.44
CA GLU A 21 6.70 -12.10 -2.26
C GLU A 21 5.31 -11.66 -1.78
N VAL A 22 4.28 -12.08 -2.51
CA VAL A 22 2.89 -11.80 -2.11
C VAL A 22 2.48 -12.74 -1.00
N VAL A 23 2.07 -12.16 0.13
CA VAL A 23 1.59 -12.88 1.31
C VAL A 23 0.10 -13.15 1.18
N SER A 24 -0.68 -12.13 0.82
CA SER A 24 -2.13 -12.23 0.69
C SER A 24 -2.67 -11.22 -0.32
N VAL A 25 -3.86 -11.52 -0.86
CA VAL A 25 -4.64 -10.60 -1.70
C VAL A 25 -6.09 -10.72 -1.26
N GLU A 26 -6.64 -9.63 -0.75
CA GLU A 26 -7.98 -9.60 -0.19
C GLU A 26 -8.78 -8.45 -0.81
N PRO A 27 -10.10 -8.60 -1.03
CA PRO A 27 -10.94 -7.49 -1.43
C PRO A 27 -11.05 -6.45 -0.31
N ALA A 28 -11.05 -5.17 -0.65
CA ALA A 28 -11.25 -4.06 0.29
C ALA A 28 -12.75 -3.90 0.60
N VAL A 29 -13.28 -4.80 1.44
CA VAL A 29 -14.71 -4.92 1.71
C VAL A 29 -15.24 -3.74 2.53
N ASN A 30 -14.48 -3.29 3.52
CA ASN A 30 -14.88 -2.17 4.39
C ASN A 30 -14.91 -0.86 3.57
N PHE A 31 -13.94 -0.68 2.66
CA PHE A 31 -13.99 0.41 1.68
C PHE A 31 -15.23 0.29 0.78
N ALA A 32 -15.47 -0.86 0.15
CA ALA A 32 -16.62 -1.03 -0.75
C ALA A 32 -17.98 -0.82 -0.06
N GLU A 33 -18.10 -1.15 1.23
CA GLU A 33 -19.30 -0.89 2.02
C GLU A 33 -19.47 0.60 2.36
N ALA A 34 -18.37 1.32 2.62
CA ALA A 34 -18.40 2.74 2.94
C ALA A 34 -18.68 3.62 1.72
N TYR A 35 -18.29 3.18 0.51
CA TYR A 35 -18.39 3.95 -0.73
C TYR A 35 -19.32 3.27 -1.76
N PRO A 36 -20.55 3.77 -1.98
CA PRO A 36 -21.48 3.19 -2.95
C PRO A 36 -20.88 3.09 -4.36
N GLY A 37 -20.73 1.86 -4.86
CA GLY A 37 -20.11 1.58 -6.16
C GLY A 37 -18.57 1.57 -6.14
N GLY A 38 -17.96 1.76 -4.97
CA GLY A 38 -16.53 1.58 -4.75
C GLY A 38 -16.13 0.12 -4.78
N TRP A 39 -14.89 -0.12 -5.20
CA TRP A 39 -14.23 -1.42 -5.14
C TRP A 39 -12.76 -1.22 -4.80
N GLY A 40 -12.11 -2.28 -4.31
CA GLY A 40 -10.67 -2.25 -4.07
C GLY A 40 -10.10 -3.59 -3.66
N TYR A 41 -8.79 -3.63 -3.55
CA TYR A 41 -8.01 -4.78 -3.08
C TYR A 41 -6.88 -4.32 -2.17
N VAL A 42 -6.57 -5.15 -1.18
CA VAL A 42 -5.39 -5.05 -0.33
C VAL A 42 -4.45 -6.19 -0.70
N ILE A 43 -3.21 -5.84 -1.07
CA ILE A 43 -2.16 -6.81 -1.39
C ILE A 43 -1.08 -6.69 -0.32
N GLU A 44 -0.97 -7.69 0.55
CA GLU A 44 0.14 -7.79 1.50
C GLU A 44 1.35 -8.43 0.81
N PHE A 45 2.52 -7.84 1.01
CA PHE A 45 3.75 -8.35 0.45
C PHE A 45 4.93 -8.21 1.43
N THR A 46 5.95 -9.05 1.21
CA THR A 46 7.28 -8.84 1.77
C THR A 46 8.25 -8.49 0.65
N ALA A 47 9.26 -7.68 0.95
CA ALA A 47 10.30 -7.32 0.01
C ALA A 47 11.56 -6.87 0.75
N SER A 48 12.70 -6.80 0.06
CA SER A 48 13.91 -6.24 0.68
C SER A 48 13.74 -4.75 0.98
N ASP A 49 14.40 -4.26 2.02
CA ASP A 49 14.43 -2.83 2.39
C ASP A 49 14.74 -1.96 1.16
N GLN A 50 15.80 -2.28 0.42
CA GLN A 50 16.22 -1.51 -0.75
C GLN A 50 15.16 -1.51 -1.85
N ALA A 51 14.54 -2.66 -2.14
CA ALA A 51 13.48 -2.74 -3.14
C ALA A 51 12.27 -1.87 -2.76
N ILE A 52 11.92 -1.82 -1.47
CA ILE A 52 10.84 -0.94 -0.98
C ILE A 52 11.23 0.54 -1.16
N ARG A 53 12.48 0.92 -0.86
CA ARG A 53 12.95 2.29 -1.08
C ARG A 53 12.89 2.69 -2.55
N ASP A 54 13.39 1.83 -3.43
CA ASP A 54 13.45 2.06 -4.87
C ASP A 54 12.03 2.18 -5.46
N TYR A 55 11.12 1.31 -5.03
CA TYR A 55 9.71 1.37 -5.40
C TYR A 55 9.07 2.69 -4.97
N THR A 56 9.29 3.08 -3.72
CA THR A 56 8.71 4.31 -3.16
C THR A 56 9.24 5.55 -3.89
N GLU A 57 10.54 5.60 -4.18
CA GLU A 57 11.16 6.70 -4.95
C GLU A 57 10.68 6.75 -6.41
N THR A 58 10.32 5.61 -6.99
CA THR A 58 9.83 5.52 -8.37
C THR A 58 8.36 5.93 -8.50
N TYR A 59 7.50 5.46 -7.60
CA TYR A 59 6.04 5.54 -7.77
C TYR A 59 5.34 6.55 -6.88
N THR A 60 6.03 7.11 -5.88
CA THR A 60 5.45 8.04 -4.91
C THR A 60 6.26 9.33 -4.85
N MET A 61 5.75 10.34 -4.13
CA MET A 61 6.49 11.57 -3.87
C MET A 61 7.46 11.45 -2.68
N VAL A 62 7.55 10.27 -2.05
CA VAL A 62 8.39 10.02 -0.89
C VAL A 62 9.75 9.49 -1.33
N SER A 63 10.82 10.18 -0.93
CA SER A 63 12.17 9.68 -1.16
C SER A 63 12.46 8.46 -0.29
N GLY A 64 12.92 7.37 -0.91
CA GLY A 64 13.29 6.13 -0.22
C GLY A 64 14.30 6.32 0.91
N ASN A 65 15.17 7.33 0.80
CA ASN A 65 16.17 7.68 1.81
C ASN A 65 15.60 8.39 3.05
N LEU A 66 14.36 8.87 2.99
CA LEU A 66 13.69 9.61 4.08
C LEU A 66 12.70 8.75 4.88
N ILE A 67 12.28 7.61 4.33
CA ILE A 67 11.30 6.67 4.94
C ILE A 67 11.69 6.22 6.35
N GLU A 68 12.98 5.94 6.57
CA GLU A 68 13.50 5.53 7.89
C GLU A 68 13.98 6.73 8.73
N LYS A 69 14.42 7.83 8.09
CA LYS A 69 15.05 8.95 8.79
C LYS A 69 14.05 9.89 9.45
N HIS A 70 12.82 9.93 8.96
CA HIS A 70 11.76 10.77 9.50
C HIS A 70 10.56 9.92 9.91
N ALA A 71 10.73 9.16 11.01
CA ALA A 71 9.65 8.41 11.64
C ALA A 71 8.39 9.26 11.89
N GLU A 72 8.59 10.55 12.20
CA GLU A 72 7.55 11.53 12.51
C GLU A 72 6.86 12.15 11.28
N ALA A 73 7.44 12.06 10.07
CA ALA A 73 6.97 12.83 8.91
C ALA A 73 5.86 12.16 8.10
N THR A 74 5.47 10.94 8.43
CA THR A 74 4.37 10.28 7.74
C THR A 74 3.41 9.71 8.76
N HIS A 75 2.50 10.58 9.22
CA HIS A 75 1.31 10.13 9.90
C HIS A 75 0.57 9.19 8.95
N VAL A 76 0.17 8.02 9.44
CA VAL A 76 -1.02 7.38 8.90
C VAL A 76 -2.15 8.33 9.27
N SER A 77 -2.44 9.28 8.37
CA SER A 77 -3.73 9.94 8.41
C SER A 77 -4.74 8.79 8.34
N MET A 78 -5.70 8.75 9.24
CA MET A 78 -6.88 7.87 9.12
C MET A 78 -7.75 8.39 7.97
N THR A 79 -7.13 8.57 6.81
CA THR A 79 -7.74 8.90 5.55
C THR A 79 -8.44 7.66 5.06
N ASP A 80 -9.61 7.89 4.49
CA ASP A 80 -10.37 7.01 3.61
C ASP A 80 -9.46 5.98 2.92
N GLY A 81 -9.82 4.70 2.94
CA GLY A 81 -9.17 3.61 2.20
C GLY A 81 -8.16 2.74 2.95
N LEU A 82 -8.08 2.86 4.27
CA LEU A 82 -7.28 1.96 5.13
C LEU A 82 -8.16 1.12 6.07
N GLU A 83 -9.48 1.14 5.88
CA GLU A 83 -10.46 0.45 6.73
C GLU A 83 -10.28 -1.07 6.71
N ASP A 84 -9.66 -1.59 5.65
CA ASP A 84 -9.34 -3.01 5.46
C ASP A 84 -7.95 -3.39 5.99
N ILE A 85 -7.20 -2.45 6.58
CA ILE A 85 -5.87 -2.71 7.18
C ILE A 85 -5.93 -2.56 8.70
N ASP A 86 -5.54 -3.60 9.43
CA ASP A 86 -5.37 -3.54 10.88
C ASP A 86 -4.04 -2.86 11.25
N LEU A 87 -4.06 -1.52 11.26
CA LEU A 87 -2.91 -0.68 11.62
C LEU A 87 -2.37 -0.95 13.04
N SER A 88 -3.19 -1.52 13.94
CA SER A 88 -2.75 -1.82 15.31
C SER A 88 -1.74 -2.97 15.38
N ASN A 89 -1.72 -3.81 14.34
CA ASN A 89 -0.78 -4.92 14.18
C ASN A 89 0.45 -4.57 13.34
N ILE A 90 0.61 -3.30 12.95
CA ILE A 90 1.74 -2.83 12.16
C ILE A 90 2.69 -2.02 13.04
N SER A 91 3.96 -2.39 13.06
CA SER A 91 4.98 -1.66 13.82
C SER A 91 5.38 -0.37 13.10
N ASN A 92 5.22 0.77 13.78
CA ASN A 92 5.61 2.09 13.27
C ASN A 92 5.14 2.35 11.82
N PRO A 93 3.82 2.25 11.56
CA PRO A 93 3.28 2.26 10.21
C PRO A 93 3.54 3.60 9.54
N MET A 94 3.71 3.55 8.23
CA MET A 94 3.82 4.71 7.35
C MET A 94 2.90 4.47 6.15
N SER A 95 2.18 5.51 5.69
CA SER A 95 1.37 5.41 4.49
C SER A 95 1.65 6.55 3.50
N THR A 96 1.66 6.25 2.21
CA THR A 96 1.70 7.28 1.16
C THR A 96 0.72 6.95 0.05
N ASP A 97 -0.04 7.95 -0.37
CA ASP A 97 -0.95 7.82 -1.51
C ASP A 97 -0.24 8.13 -2.82
N PHE A 98 -0.68 7.47 -3.89
CA PHE A 98 -0.25 7.73 -5.25
C PHE A 98 -1.31 7.22 -6.24
N GLY A 99 -1.91 8.16 -6.98
CA GLY A 99 -3.00 7.85 -7.90
C GLY A 99 -4.22 7.28 -7.18
N ASN A 100 -4.63 6.09 -7.61
CA ASN A 100 -5.72 5.31 -7.04
C ASN A 100 -5.24 4.24 -6.04
N ALA A 101 -3.99 4.36 -5.57
CA ALA A 101 -3.38 3.42 -4.65
C ALA A 101 -2.80 4.10 -3.41
N THR A 102 -2.77 3.35 -2.32
CA THR A 102 -2.14 3.73 -1.06
C THR A 102 -1.11 2.65 -0.70
N LEU A 103 0.14 3.04 -0.48
CA LEU A 103 1.19 2.15 0.01
C LEU A 103 1.30 2.31 1.52
N VAL A 104 1.11 1.23 2.26
CA VAL A 104 1.35 1.15 3.70
C VAL A 104 2.61 0.31 3.95
N LEU A 105 3.51 0.79 4.79
CA LEU A 105 4.78 0.14 5.09
C LEU A 105 4.92 -0.07 6.59
N GLU A 106 5.40 -1.25 6.97
CA GLU A 106 5.90 -1.52 8.31
C GLU A 106 7.36 -1.10 8.44
N ARG A 107 7.75 -0.57 9.61
CA ARG A 107 9.15 -0.22 9.90
C ARG A 107 9.69 -1.03 11.09
N PRO A 108 10.92 -1.59 11.00
CA PRO A 108 11.87 -1.47 9.89
C PRO A 108 11.38 -2.15 8.60
N LEU A 109 11.80 -1.62 7.44
CA LEU A 109 11.29 -2.08 6.13
C LEU A 109 11.50 -3.57 5.90
N GLY A 110 10.46 -4.21 5.37
CA GLY A 110 10.46 -5.64 5.02
C GLY A 110 9.08 -6.18 4.67
N ARG A 111 8.02 -5.51 5.15
CA ARG A 111 6.62 -5.84 4.90
C ARG A 111 5.84 -4.59 4.52
N GLY A 112 4.89 -4.73 3.61
CA GLY A 112 4.02 -3.65 3.19
C GLY A 112 2.68 -4.15 2.65
N TRP A 113 1.78 -3.20 2.43
CA TRP A 113 0.47 -3.40 1.85
C TRP A 113 0.27 -2.38 0.74
N LEU A 114 -0.11 -2.86 -0.43
CA LEU A 114 -0.56 -2.03 -1.53
C LEU A 114 -2.09 -2.10 -1.59
N VAL A 115 -2.74 -0.98 -1.29
CA VAL A 115 -4.19 -0.84 -1.40
C VAL A 115 -4.51 -0.18 -2.73
N ILE A 116 -5.23 -0.87 -3.62
CA ILE A 116 -5.72 -0.31 -4.89
C ILE A 116 -7.22 -0.16 -4.77
N ARG A 117 -7.74 1.02 -5.13
CA ARG A 117 -9.16 1.33 -4.94
C ARG A 117 -9.66 2.28 -5.99
N GLU A 118 -10.92 2.13 -6.35
CA GLU A 118 -11.62 3.09 -7.21
C GLU A 118 -13.06 3.22 -6.72
N GLY A 119 -13.52 4.44 -6.60
CA GLY A 119 -14.86 4.78 -6.15
C GLY A 119 -15.08 6.25 -6.43
N SER A 120 -16.21 6.59 -7.05
CA SER A 120 -16.57 7.97 -7.33
C SER A 120 -16.75 8.76 -6.03
N MET A 121 -15.88 9.75 -5.81
CA MET A 121 -16.11 10.86 -4.88
C MET A 121 -17.18 11.82 -5.44
#